data_AF-A0A0A9XPX5-F1
#
_entry.id   AF-A0A0A9XPX5-F1
#
_cell.length_a   1.000
_cell.length_b   1.000
_cell.length_c   1.000
_cell.angle_alpha   90.00
_cell.angle_beta   90.00
_cell.angle_gamma   90.00
#
_symmetry.space_group_name_H-M   'P 1'
#
loop_
_entity.id
_entity.type
_entity.pdbx_description
1 polymer ?
#
loop_
_entity_poly.entity_id
_entity_poly.type
_entity_poly.pdbx_seq_one_letter_code
_entity_poly.pdbx_strand_id
1 'polypeptide(L)'
;SKVMRHETALDVLMQCRERVRDEASLRAMFEDLMINCTVITRYNNHGYKVADVNWDASPNSTFDMKGKKVTYKEYFRQKYQLNISYDNQPILVSKPKSKDIRGGRNDIISLIPELSCVCGMTDSMRANFHLMSAIAEHTRIPPKTRIDRLEQGFMRRLTSTAASAEELKLWN
;
A
#
# COMPACT_ATOMS: atom_id res chain seq x y z
N SER A 1 -12.09 -10.02 0.61
CA SER A 1 -10.71 -10.34 1.04
C SER A 1 -9.76 -9.29 0.48
N LYS A 2 -8.80 -8.80 1.28
CA LYS A 2 -7.74 -7.93 0.77
C LYS A 2 -6.56 -8.80 0.35
N VAL A 3 -6.07 -8.62 -0.87
CA VAL A 3 -4.89 -9.33 -1.39
C VAL A 3 -3.79 -8.29 -1.56
N MET A 4 -2.62 -8.57 -0.96
CA MET A 4 -1.40 -7.81 -1.21
C MET A 4 -0.51 -8.61 -2.13
N ARG A 5 0.15 -7.95 -3.08
CA ARG A 5 1.15 -8.59 -3.92
C ARG A 5 2.52 -8.47 -3.25
N HIS A 6 3.39 -9.44 -3.54
CA HIS A 6 4.81 -9.31 -3.22
C HIS A 6 5.51 -8.28 -4.10
N GLU A 7 4.94 -8.02 -5.28
CA GLU A 7 5.36 -7.02 -6.25
C GLU A 7 5.26 -5.60 -5.68
N THR A 8 6.36 -4.86 -5.79
CA THR A 8 6.45 -3.43 -5.48
C THR A 8 6.02 -2.59 -6.68
N ALA A 9 5.68 -1.32 -6.45
CA ALA A 9 5.41 -0.40 -7.53
C ALA A 9 6.65 -0.15 -8.40
N LEU A 10 7.85 -0.35 -7.86
CA LEU A 10 9.09 -0.33 -8.65
C LEU A 10 9.17 -1.52 -9.61
N ASP A 11 8.76 -2.72 -9.17
CA ASP A 11 8.74 -3.90 -10.05
C ASP A 11 7.78 -3.69 -11.23
N VAL A 12 6.62 -3.07 -10.98
CA VAL A 12 5.68 -2.67 -12.04
C VAL A 12 6.33 -1.69 -13.03
N LEU A 13 7.09 -0.72 -12.52
CA LEU A 13 7.83 0.23 -13.37
C LEU A 13 8.86 -0.49 -14.25
N MET A 14 9.61 -1.44 -13.67
CA MET A 14 10.59 -2.24 -14.42
C MET A 14 9.92 -3.07 -15.51
N GLN A 15 8.77 -3.70 -15.22
CA GLN A 15 8.00 -4.44 -16.22
C GLN A 15 7.48 -3.55 -17.36
N CYS A 16 7.06 -2.31 -17.06
CA CYS A 16 6.68 -1.34 -18.09
C CYS A 16 7.88 -1.00 -18.99
N ARG A 17 9.06 -0.83 -18.39
CA ARG A 17 10.32 -0.54 -19.10
C ARG A 17 10.78 -1.67 -20.02
N GLU A 18 10.48 -2.92 -19.69
CA GLU A 18 10.79 -4.05 -20.56
C GLU A 18 9.89 -4.11 -21.80
N ARG A 19 8.65 -3.59 -21.69
CA ARG A 19 7.66 -3.62 -22.78
C ARG A 19 7.78 -2.45 -23.75
N VAL A 20 8.29 -1.32 -23.27
CA VAL A 20 8.29 -0.05 -24.00
C VAL A 20 9.70 0.51 -24.04
N ARG A 21 10.15 0.93 -25.23
CA ARG A 21 11.50 1.49 -25.41
C ARG A 21 11.56 3.00 -25.26
N ASP A 22 10.45 3.69 -25.52
CA ASP A 22 10.37 5.15 -25.45
C ASP A 22 9.91 5.63 -24.06
N GLU A 23 10.50 6.73 -23.60
CA GLU A 23 10.27 7.23 -22.25
C GLU A 23 8.85 7.79 -22.07
N ALA A 24 8.30 8.42 -23.10
CA ALA A 24 6.96 9.00 -23.05
C ALA A 24 5.87 7.94 -22.86
N SER A 25 5.90 6.86 -23.65
CA SER A 25 4.93 5.77 -23.51
C SER A 25 5.16 4.96 -22.23
N LEU A 26 6.40 4.89 -21.73
CA LEU A 26 6.69 4.29 -20.42
C LEU A 26 6.00 5.06 -19.30
N ARG A 27 6.12 6.39 -19.29
CA ARG A 27 5.45 7.24 -18.28
C ARG A 27 3.94 7.08 -18.34
N ALA A 28 3.36 7.17 -19.53
CA ALA A 28 1.92 7.01 -19.74
C ALA A 28 1.40 5.64 -19.30
N MET A 29 2.11 4.56 -19.65
CA MET A 29 1.73 3.20 -19.25
C MET A 29 1.80 3.01 -17.73
N PHE A 30 2.85 3.52 -17.09
CA PHE A 30 3.00 3.42 -15.65
C PHE A 30 1.93 4.22 -14.90
N GLU A 31 1.63 5.44 -15.37
CA GLU A 31 0.56 6.27 -14.83
C GLU A 31 -0.81 5.60 -14.94
N ASP A 32 -1.14 5.01 -16.09
CA ASP A 32 -2.42 4.29 -16.29
C ASP A 32 -2.58 3.11 -15.32
N LEU A 33 -1.50 2.37 -15.05
CA LEU A 33 -1.51 1.25 -14.12
C LEU A 33 -1.52 1.67 -12.64
N MET A 34 -0.86 2.77 -12.30
CA MET A 34 -0.64 3.17 -10.91
C MET A 34 -1.66 4.17 -10.40
N ILE A 35 -2.14 5.09 -11.22
CA ILE A 35 -3.15 6.07 -10.81
C ILE A 35 -4.43 5.34 -10.41
N ASN A 36 -5.04 5.77 -9.31
CA ASN A 36 -6.16 5.12 -8.63
C ASN A 36 -5.87 3.74 -7.99
N CYS A 37 -4.68 3.18 -8.18
CA CYS A 37 -4.29 1.96 -7.49
C CYS A 37 -4.07 2.21 -6.00
N THR A 38 -4.34 1.19 -5.18
CA THR A 38 -4.01 1.22 -3.75
C THR A 38 -2.67 0.54 -3.54
N VAL A 39 -1.74 1.25 -2.91
CA VAL A 39 -0.45 0.71 -2.49
C VAL A 39 -0.40 0.59 -0.97
N ILE A 40 0.25 -0.43 -0.45
CA ILE A 40 0.53 -0.58 0.98
C ILE A 40 2.03 -0.47 1.19
N THR A 41 2.43 0.41 2.08
CA THR A 41 3.83 0.57 2.47
C THR A 41 4.20 -0.42 3.56
N ARG A 42 5.26 -1.22 3.35
CA ARG A 42 5.63 -2.32 4.27
C ARG A 42 6.04 -1.84 5.65
N TYR A 43 6.56 -0.62 5.78
CA TYR A 43 7.11 -0.10 7.04
C TYR A 43 6.06 0.37 8.05
N ASN A 44 4.83 0.66 7.61
CA ASN A 44 3.74 1.09 8.50
C ASN A 44 2.43 0.32 8.23
N ASN A 45 2.39 -0.57 7.25
CA ASN A 45 1.20 -1.29 6.80
C ASN A 45 -0.02 -0.40 6.50
N HIS A 46 0.22 0.86 6.15
CA HIS A 46 -0.83 1.80 5.74
C HIS A 46 -1.08 1.71 4.24
N GLY A 47 -2.36 1.71 3.88
CA GLY A 47 -2.81 1.73 2.49
C GLY A 47 -3.07 3.15 2.00
N TYR A 48 -2.36 3.54 0.95
CA TYR A 48 -2.47 4.82 0.28
C TYR A 48 -3.06 4.64 -1.12
N LYS A 49 -3.90 5.58 -1.55
CA LYS A 49 -4.42 5.60 -2.93
C LYS A 49 -3.52 6.53 -3.74
N VAL A 50 -2.90 6.02 -4.79
CA VAL A 50 -2.07 6.82 -5.68
C VAL A 50 -3.00 7.73 -6.49
N ALA A 51 -2.69 9.03 -6.48
CA ALA A 51 -3.43 10.05 -7.20
C ALA A 51 -2.65 10.57 -8.40
N ASP A 52 -1.32 10.56 -8.31
CA ASP A 52 -0.43 11.07 -9.35
C ASP A 52 0.98 10.45 -9.23
N VAL A 53 1.82 10.63 -10.25
CA VAL A 53 3.22 10.20 -10.26
C VAL A 53 4.10 11.40 -10.59
N ASN A 54 5.00 11.75 -9.68
CA ASN A 54 5.97 12.83 -9.88
C ASN A 54 7.27 12.26 -10.44
N TRP A 55 7.55 12.58 -11.71
CA TRP A 55 8.76 12.17 -12.43
C TRP A 55 9.93 13.15 -12.27
N ASP A 56 9.66 14.38 -11.84
CA ASP A 56 10.69 15.41 -11.65
C ASP A 56 11.42 15.24 -10.32
N ALA A 57 10.81 14.52 -9.38
CA ALA A 57 11.38 14.19 -8.08
C ALA A 57 11.90 12.75 -8.04
N SER A 58 12.97 12.56 -7.28
CA SER A 58 13.60 11.26 -7.04
C SER A 58 13.88 11.06 -5.54
N PRO A 59 14.28 9.86 -5.08
CA PRO A 59 14.71 9.63 -3.70
C PRO A 59 15.80 10.59 -3.19
N ASN A 60 16.57 11.19 -4.09
CA ASN A 60 17.60 12.18 -3.75
C ASN A 60 17.06 13.61 -3.65
N SER A 61 15.83 13.86 -4.10
CA SER A 61 15.17 15.15 -3.93
C SER A 61 14.88 15.43 -2.45
N THR A 62 14.89 16.71 -2.08
CA THR A 62 14.60 17.17 -0.72
C THR A 62 13.14 17.55 -0.56
N PHE A 63 12.58 17.30 0.63
CA PHE A 63 11.30 17.83 1.05
C PHE A 63 11.46 18.58 2.39
N ASP A 64 10.54 19.49 2.67
CA ASP A 64 10.54 20.24 3.93
C ASP A 64 9.84 19.42 5.03
N MET A 65 10.64 18.94 5.97
CA MET A 65 10.18 18.26 7.18
C MET A 65 10.15 19.27 8.34
N LYS A 66 9.02 19.95 8.52
CA LYS A 66 8.79 20.88 9.65
C LYS A 66 9.90 21.94 9.81
N GLY A 67 10.37 22.52 8.71
CA GLY A 67 11.43 23.53 8.67
C GLY A 67 12.83 22.98 8.42
N LYS A 68 12.99 21.66 8.29
CA LYS A 68 14.27 21.02 7.93
C LYS A 68 14.16 20.39 6.53
N LYS A 69 15.01 20.84 5.61
CA LYS A 69 15.16 20.19 4.30
C LYS A 69 15.92 18.87 4.48
N VAL A 70 15.26 17.76 4.20
CA VAL A 70 15.83 16.41 4.27
C VAL A 70 15.52 15.70 2.96
N THR A 71 16.44 14.86 2.47
CA THR A 71 16.18 14.02 1.30
C THR A 71 15.24 12.88 1.66
N TYR A 72 14.47 12.37 0.70
CA TYR A 72 13.64 11.18 0.96
C TYR A 72 14.50 10.01 1.46
N LYS A 73 15.64 9.76 0.80
CA LYS A 73 16.58 8.70 1.19
C LYS A 73 17.05 8.82 2.64
N GLU A 74 17.45 10.00 3.07
CA GLU A 74 17.92 10.20 4.44
C GLU A 74 16.77 10.06 5.46
N TYR A 75 15.58 10.58 5.13
CA TYR A 75 14.41 10.44 6.00
C TYR A 75 14.02 8.97 6.23
N PHE A 76 13.94 8.17 5.17
CA PHE A 76 13.58 6.75 5.29
C PHE A 76 14.67 5.93 5.98
N ARG A 77 15.93 6.29 5.78
CA ARG A 77 17.06 5.69 6.50
C ARG A 77 17.02 6.00 8.00
N GLN A 78 16.82 7.25 8.39
CA GLN A 78 16.80 7.65 9.80
C GLN A 78 15.57 7.14 10.54
N LYS A 79 14.38 7.28 9.95
CA LYS A 79 13.11 6.98 10.64
C LYS A 79 12.76 5.50 10.63
N TYR A 80 13.02 4.81 9.54
CA TYR A 80 12.59 3.41 9.33
C TYR A 80 13.76 2.44 9.15
N GLN A 81 15.02 2.91 9.15
CA GLN A 81 16.21 2.09 8.93
C GLN A 81 16.17 1.36 7.57
N LEU A 82 15.52 1.98 6.58
CA LEU A 82 15.39 1.44 5.24
C LEU A 82 16.39 2.10 4.30
N ASN A 83 17.10 1.28 3.53
CA ASN A 83 17.98 1.76 2.47
C ASN A 83 17.25 1.68 1.13
N ILE A 84 17.27 2.79 0.38
CA ILE A 84 16.70 2.86 -0.97
C ILE A 84 17.83 2.53 -1.94
N SER A 85 17.63 1.50 -2.76
CA SER A 85 18.65 1.03 -3.70
C SER A 85 18.58 1.77 -5.04
N TYR A 86 17.37 2.13 -5.47
CA TYR A 86 17.15 2.74 -6.78
C TYR A 86 16.95 4.25 -6.69
N ASP A 87 17.97 5.01 -7.07
CA ASP A 87 17.96 6.48 -6.93
C ASP A 87 17.24 7.22 -8.07
N ASN A 88 16.98 6.56 -9.20
CA ASN A 88 16.34 7.15 -10.38
C ASN A 88 14.86 6.76 -10.53
N GLN A 89 14.21 6.33 -9.45
CA GLN A 89 12.78 6.00 -9.47
C GLN A 89 11.93 7.27 -9.28
N PRO A 90 10.75 7.36 -9.92
CA PRO A 90 9.81 8.45 -9.69
C PRO A 90 9.21 8.36 -8.29
N ILE A 91 8.50 9.39 -7.87
CA ILE A 91 7.79 9.42 -6.59
C ILE A 91 6.28 9.30 -6.82
N LEU A 92 5.63 8.37 -6.10
CA LEU A 92 4.18 8.26 -6.13
C LEU A 92 3.57 9.30 -5.20
N VAL A 93 2.55 10.00 -5.67
CA VAL A 93 1.84 11.03 -4.92
C VAL A 93 0.48 10.51 -4.51
N SER A 94 0.21 10.48 -3.21
CA SER A 94 -1.09 10.14 -2.65
C SER A 94 -1.75 11.40 -2.09
N LYS A 95 -2.97 11.68 -2.58
CA LYS A 95 -3.81 12.75 -2.04
C LYS A 95 -4.60 12.21 -0.84
N PRO A 96 -4.72 12.99 0.26
CA PRO A 96 -5.46 12.58 1.45
C PRO A 96 -6.92 12.31 1.12
N LYS A 97 -7.54 11.35 1.83
CA LYS A 97 -8.96 11.03 1.63
C LYS A 97 -9.82 12.17 2.19
N SER A 98 -11.07 12.29 1.72
CA SER A 98 -12.01 13.30 2.21
C SER A 98 -12.21 13.30 3.73
N LYS A 99 -11.97 12.15 4.41
CA LYS A 99 -11.97 12.06 5.87
C LYS A 99 -10.75 12.74 6.52
N ASP A 100 -9.58 12.62 5.90
CA ASP A 100 -8.33 13.23 6.38
C ASP A 100 -8.34 14.74 6.17
N ILE A 101 -8.92 15.19 5.05
CA ILE A 101 -9.17 16.61 4.73
C ILE A 101 -10.06 17.26 5.80
N ARG A 102 -11.15 16.58 6.19
CA ARG A 102 -12.06 17.05 7.27
C ARG A 102 -11.37 17.07 8.64
N GLY A 103 -10.34 16.26 8.84
CA GLY A 103 -9.49 16.25 10.02
C GLY A 103 -8.30 17.23 9.97
N GLY A 104 -8.23 18.11 8.95
CA GLY A 104 -7.19 19.12 8.82
C GLY A 104 -5.87 18.63 8.23
N ARG A 105 -5.78 17.37 7.76
CA ARG A 105 -4.58 16.82 7.11
C ARG A 105 -4.75 16.89 5.60
N ASN A 106 -4.39 18.03 5.03
CA ASN A 106 -4.35 18.25 3.57
C ASN A 106 -2.98 17.96 2.96
N ASP A 107 -2.05 17.42 3.74
CA ASP A 107 -0.69 17.20 3.29
C ASP A 107 -0.64 16.15 2.19
N ILE A 108 -0.02 16.52 1.08
CA ILE A 108 0.28 15.61 -0.03
C ILE A 108 1.33 14.62 0.47
N ILE A 109 1.05 13.31 0.32
CA ILE A 109 1.94 12.26 0.79
C ILE A 109 2.75 11.73 -0.39
N SER A 110 4.07 11.88 -0.30
CA SER A 110 5.03 11.31 -1.25
C SER A 110 5.45 9.91 -0.80
N LEU A 111 5.36 8.94 -1.71
CA LEU A 111 5.65 7.52 -1.47
C LEU A 111 6.71 7.04 -2.46
N ILE A 112 7.64 6.22 -1.98
CA ILE A 112 8.69 5.63 -2.82
C ILE A 112 8.18 4.32 -3.42
N PRO A 113 8.25 4.12 -4.75
CA PRO A 113 7.81 2.89 -5.41
C PRO A 113 8.44 1.60 -4.84
N GLU A 114 9.74 1.61 -4.53
CA GLU A 114 10.48 0.47 -3.96
C GLU A 114 9.91 0.00 -2.61
N LEU A 115 9.37 0.92 -1.81
CA LEU A 115 8.83 0.63 -0.47
C LEU A 115 7.31 0.39 -0.47
N SER A 116 6.67 0.49 -1.65
CA SER A 116 5.22 0.47 -1.81
C SER A 116 4.78 -0.78 -2.57
N CYS A 117 4.08 -1.69 -1.90
CA CYS A 117 3.52 -2.88 -2.53
C CYS A 117 2.16 -2.60 -3.16
N VAL A 118 1.98 -3.06 -4.38
CA VAL A 118 0.71 -2.91 -5.09
C VAL A 118 -0.32 -3.86 -4.48
N CYS A 119 -1.54 -3.36 -4.26
CA CYS A 119 -2.63 -4.13 -3.67
C CYS A 119 -3.73 -4.42 -4.68
N GLY A 120 -4.50 -5.46 -4.39
CA GLY A 120 -5.55 -5.96 -5.27
C GLY A 120 -4.98 -6.84 -6.40
N MET A 121 -5.87 -7.32 -7.25
CA MET A 121 -5.51 -8.20 -8.38
C MET A 121 -5.69 -7.43 -9.67
N THR A 122 -4.72 -7.54 -10.59
CA THR A 122 -4.88 -7.05 -11.97
C THR A 122 -5.95 -7.86 -12.67
N ASP A 123 -6.50 -7.32 -13.76
CA ASP A 123 -7.46 -8.08 -14.56
C ASP A 123 -6.83 -9.32 -15.19
N SER A 124 -5.53 -9.29 -15.52
CA SER A 124 -4.79 -10.48 -15.95
C SER A 124 -4.71 -11.55 -14.86
N MET A 125 -4.50 -11.17 -13.59
CA MET A 125 -4.51 -12.11 -12.46
C MET A 125 -5.91 -12.68 -12.22
N ARG A 126 -6.96 -11.86 -12.39
CA ARG A 126 -8.36 -12.32 -12.28
C ARG A 126 -8.76 -13.27 -13.41
N ALA A 127 -8.22 -13.05 -14.61
CA ALA A 127 -8.44 -13.92 -15.76
C ALA A 127 -7.71 -15.28 -15.63
N ASN A 128 -6.67 -15.36 -14.79
CA ASN A 128 -5.96 -16.61 -14.55
C ASN A 128 -6.75 -17.53 -13.61
N PHE A 129 -7.38 -18.56 -14.18
CA PHE A 129 -8.19 -19.53 -13.44
C PHE A 129 -7.42 -20.30 -12.37
N HIS A 130 -6.17 -20.68 -12.63
CA HIS A 130 -5.35 -21.44 -11.66
C HIS A 130 -5.08 -20.61 -10.41
N LEU A 131 -4.71 -19.34 -10.60
CA LEU A 131 -4.49 -18.41 -9.49
C LEU A 131 -5.78 -18.15 -8.70
N MET A 132 -6.90 -17.91 -9.40
CA MET A 132 -8.19 -17.69 -8.75
C MET A 132 -8.68 -18.93 -8.00
N SER A 133 -8.42 -20.13 -8.51
CA SER A 133 -8.74 -21.40 -7.84
C SER A 133 -7.95 -21.57 -6.54
N ALA A 134 -6.63 -21.35 -6.57
CA ALA A 134 -5.78 -21.40 -5.38
C ALA A 134 -6.17 -20.34 -4.33
N ILE A 135 -6.53 -19.12 -4.77
CA ILE A 135 -7.04 -18.08 -3.86
C ILE A 135 -8.40 -18.49 -3.28
N ALA A 136 -9.28 -19.08 -4.09
CA ALA A 136 -10.59 -19.54 -3.65
C ALA A 136 -10.48 -20.61 -2.56
N GLU A 137 -9.54 -21.54 -2.67
CA GLU A 137 -9.27 -22.56 -1.65
C GLU A 137 -8.96 -21.93 -0.27
N HIS A 138 -8.17 -20.86 -0.26
CA HIS A 138 -7.77 -20.19 0.98
C HIS A 138 -8.81 -19.18 1.50
N THR A 139 -9.69 -18.68 0.63
CA THR A 139 -10.67 -17.63 0.97
C THR A 139 -12.10 -18.15 1.17
N ARG A 140 -12.44 -19.32 0.61
CA ARG A 140 -13.73 -19.98 0.82
C ARG A 140 -13.69 -20.74 2.13
N ILE A 141 -14.23 -20.12 3.17
CA ILE A 141 -14.35 -20.71 4.49
C ILE A 141 -15.71 -21.43 4.58
N PRO A 142 -15.75 -22.76 4.85
CA PRO A 142 -16.99 -23.48 5.06
C PRO A 142 -17.80 -22.95 6.25
N PRO A 143 -19.14 -23.09 6.26
CA PRO A 143 -19.99 -22.55 7.33
C PRO A 143 -19.56 -22.96 8.73
N LYS A 144 -19.25 -24.25 8.94
CA LYS A 144 -18.81 -24.77 10.25
C LYS A 144 -17.51 -24.11 10.72
N THR A 145 -16.49 -24.08 9.86
CA THR A 145 -15.21 -23.42 10.15
C THR A 145 -15.37 -21.92 10.40
N ARG A 146 -16.34 -21.27 9.73
CA ARG A 146 -16.65 -19.86 9.98
C ARG A 146 -17.23 -19.64 11.38
N ILE A 147 -18.15 -20.50 11.82
CA ILE A 147 -18.72 -20.47 13.18
C ILE A 147 -17.60 -20.72 14.21
N ASP A 148 -16.77 -21.75 14.02
CA ASP A 148 -15.68 -22.07 14.93
C ASP A 148 -14.69 -20.89 15.07
N ARG A 149 -14.29 -20.27 13.94
CA ARG A 149 -13.41 -19.08 13.94
C ARG A 149 -14.06 -17.88 14.64
N LEU A 150 -15.38 -17.73 14.53
CA LEU A 150 -16.13 -16.65 15.14
C LEU A 150 -16.25 -16.85 16.65
N GLU A 151 -16.79 -17.97 17.11
CA GLU A 151 -17.07 -18.24 18.51
C GLU A 151 -15.78 -18.51 19.31
N GLN A 152 -14.97 -19.48 18.85
CA GLN A 152 -13.80 -19.94 19.60
C GLN A 152 -12.60 -19.02 19.42
N GLY A 153 -12.49 -18.40 18.24
CA GLY A 153 -11.39 -17.52 17.89
C GLY A 153 -11.66 -16.05 18.23
N PHE A 154 -12.65 -15.44 17.59
CA PHE A 154 -12.86 -14.00 17.68
C PHE A 154 -13.58 -13.59 18.97
N MET A 155 -14.77 -14.14 19.25
CA MET A 155 -15.58 -13.76 20.41
C MET A 155 -14.86 -14.06 21.72
N ARG A 156 -14.26 -15.25 21.84
CA ARG A 156 -13.47 -15.61 23.01
C ARG A 156 -12.31 -14.63 23.26
N ARG A 157 -11.53 -14.26 22.23
CA ARG A 157 -10.44 -13.27 22.38
C ARG A 157 -10.97 -11.90 22.78
N LEU A 158 -12.10 -11.50 22.20
CA LEU A 158 -12.71 -10.20 22.46
C LEU A 158 -13.22 -10.09 23.91
N THR A 159 -13.79 -11.17 24.47
CA THR A 159 -14.29 -11.19 25.85
C THR A 159 -13.21 -11.53 26.88
N SER A 160 -12.19 -12.31 26.52
CA SER A 160 -11.09 -12.68 27.44
C SER A 160 -10.04 -11.59 27.60
N THR A 161 -9.95 -10.64 26.67
CA THR A 161 -8.98 -9.55 26.72
C THR A 161 -9.51 -8.45 27.66
N ALA A 162 -8.86 -8.27 28.80
CA ALA A 162 -9.33 -7.36 29.86
C ALA A 162 -9.61 -5.94 29.35
N ALA A 163 -8.70 -5.35 28.56
CA ALA A 163 -8.88 -3.99 28.00
C ALA A 163 -10.14 -3.89 27.13
N SER A 164 -10.40 -4.89 26.29
CA SER A 164 -11.60 -4.92 25.44
C SER A 164 -12.87 -5.13 26.26
N ALA A 165 -12.82 -5.98 27.28
CA ALA A 165 -13.95 -6.28 28.15
C ALA A 165 -14.34 -5.10 29.05
N GLU A 166 -13.36 -4.33 29.53
CA GLU A 166 -13.61 -3.10 30.30
C GLU A 166 -14.23 -2.01 29.44
N GLU A 167 -13.71 -1.77 28.23
CA GLU A 167 -14.36 -0.88 27.26
C GLU A 167 -15.80 -1.31 26.99
N LEU A 168 -16.06 -2.59 26.70
CA LEU A 168 -17.42 -3.09 26.46
C LEU A 168 -18.37 -2.90 27.64
N LYS A 169 -17.87 -2.86 28.88
CA LYS A 169 -18.68 -2.56 30.07
C LYS A 169 -18.90 -1.06 30.25
N LEU A 170 -17.97 -0.22 29.82
CA LEU A 170 -18.05 1.23 29.95
C LEU A 170 -19.18 1.84 29.12
N TRP A 171 -19.57 1.18 28.02
CA TRP A 171 -20.60 1.62 27.08
C TRP A 171 -21.94 0.83 27.19
N ASN A 172 -22.08 -0.04 28.20
CA ASN A 172 -23.34 -0.69 28.58
C ASN A 172 -23.99 0.05 29.75
#